data_AF-A0A3S4FDJ5-F1
#
_entry.id   AF-A0A3S4FDJ5-F1
#
_cell.length_a   1.000
_cell.length_b   1.000
_cell.length_c   1.000
_cell.angle_alpha   90.00
_cell.angle_beta   90.00
_cell.angle_gamma   90.00
#
_symmetry.space_group_name_H-M   'P 1'
#
loop_
_entity.id
_entity.type
_entity.pdbx_description
1 polymer ?
#
loop_
_entity_poly.entity_id
_entity_poly.type
_entity_poly.pdbx_seq_one_letter_code
_entity_poly.pdbx_strand_id
1 'polypeptide(L)'
;MVKDEASQVLELPARLAQRVTGQDGALAQIGERIQTARAGLGDPRKPVGVFMLAGPSGVGKTETALALAEAIYGGEQNLVTINMSEFQEAHTVSTLKGAPPAMWAMARVVC
;
A
#
# COMPACT_ATOMS: atom_id res chain seq x y z
N MET A 1 -24.22 -7.98 4.00
CA MET A 1 -22.77 -7.88 4.25
C MET A 1 -21.95 -7.68 2.97
N VAL A 2 -22.34 -8.21 1.79
CA VAL A 2 -21.58 -8.02 0.52
C VAL A 2 -21.73 -6.62 -0.11
N LYS A 3 -22.87 -5.94 0.10
CA LYS A 3 -23.10 -4.60 -0.45
C LYS A 3 -22.10 -3.55 0.08
N ASP A 4 -21.59 -3.75 1.29
CA ASP A 4 -20.79 -2.75 2.00
C ASP A 4 -19.34 -2.70 1.49
N GLU A 5 -18.74 -3.85 1.18
CA GLU A 5 -17.39 -3.89 0.59
C GLU A 5 -17.34 -3.27 -0.81
N ALA A 6 -18.36 -3.54 -1.64
CA ALA A 6 -18.43 -2.98 -2.99
C ALA A 6 -18.53 -1.46 -2.96
N SER A 7 -19.38 -0.88 -2.09
CA SER A 7 -19.47 0.57 -1.90
C SER A 7 -18.15 1.17 -1.39
N GLN A 8 -17.49 0.50 -0.44
CA GLN A 8 -16.20 1.00 0.09
C GLN A 8 -15.10 1.10 -0.97
N VAL A 9 -15.10 0.19 -1.95
CA VAL A 9 -14.12 0.19 -3.04
C VAL A 9 -14.49 1.21 -4.13
N LEU A 10 -15.77 1.46 -4.37
CA LEU A 10 -16.24 2.51 -5.29
C LEU A 10 -15.93 3.91 -4.76
N GLU A 11 -16.10 4.13 -3.46
CA GLU A 11 -15.83 5.41 -2.80
C GLU A 11 -14.37 5.60 -2.41
N LEU A 12 -13.50 4.63 -2.72
CA LEU A 12 -12.10 4.62 -2.29
C LEU A 12 -11.34 5.91 -2.66
N PRO A 13 -11.38 6.44 -3.90
CA PRO A 13 -10.69 7.68 -4.23
C PRO A 13 -11.14 8.86 -3.36
N ALA A 14 -12.45 8.97 -3.11
CA ALA A 14 -13.01 10.04 -2.29
C ALA A 14 -12.58 9.93 -0.83
N ARG A 15 -12.51 8.69 -0.29
CA ARG A 15 -12.00 8.43 1.07
C ARG A 15 -10.51 8.76 1.18
N LEU A 16 -9.70 8.39 0.19
CA LEU A 16 -8.28 8.74 0.17
C LEU A 16 -8.08 10.27 0.09
N ALA A 17 -8.91 10.97 -0.68
CA ALA A 17 -8.84 12.43 -0.84
C ALA A 17 -9.15 13.20 0.46
N GLN A 18 -9.78 12.57 1.46
CA GLN A 18 -9.96 13.17 2.79
C GLN A 18 -8.63 13.33 3.54
N ARG A 19 -7.64 12.48 3.25
CA ARG A 19 -6.30 12.49 3.88
C ARG A 19 -5.23 13.07 2.96
N VAL A 20 -5.36 12.87 1.64
CA VAL A 20 -4.36 13.28 0.64
C VAL A 20 -4.97 14.26 -0.35
N THR A 21 -4.76 15.55 -0.10
CA THR A 21 -5.37 16.63 -0.90
C THR A 21 -4.53 16.98 -2.13
N GLY A 22 -5.20 17.26 -3.26
CA GLY A 22 -4.55 17.79 -4.47
C GLY A 22 -3.83 16.74 -5.32
N GLN A 23 -4.12 15.46 -5.10
CA GLN A 23 -3.56 14.32 -5.85
C GLN A 23 -4.65 13.49 -6.54
N ASP A 24 -5.77 14.10 -6.90
CA ASP A 24 -6.99 13.43 -7.37
C ASP A 24 -6.73 12.44 -8.52
N GLY A 25 -5.88 12.80 -9.48
CA GLY A 25 -5.52 11.93 -10.60
C GLY A 25 -4.78 10.67 -10.16
N ALA A 26 -3.84 10.77 -9.21
CA ALA A 26 -3.12 9.63 -8.68
C ALA A 26 -4.04 8.72 -7.83
N LEU A 27 -4.89 9.33 -7.00
CA LEU A 27 -5.86 8.61 -6.18
C LEU A 27 -6.90 7.87 -7.04
N ALA A 28 -7.35 8.49 -8.14
CA ALA A 28 -8.26 7.86 -9.09
C ALA A 28 -7.63 6.61 -9.75
N GLN A 29 -6.37 6.68 -10.18
CA GLN A 29 -5.66 5.54 -10.76
C GLN A 29 -5.48 4.38 -9.76
N ILE A 30 -5.19 4.70 -8.50
CA ILE A 30 -5.13 3.69 -7.43
C ILE A 30 -6.50 3.05 -7.26
N GLY A 31 -7.56 3.85 -7.16
CA GLY A 31 -8.93 3.37 -7.02
C GLY A 31 -9.36 2.44 -8.15
N GLU A 32 -9.12 2.83 -9.41
CA GLU A 32 -9.44 2.02 -10.59
C GLU A 32 -8.73 0.67 -10.57
N ARG A 33 -7.44 0.65 -10.21
CA ARG A 33 -6.66 -0.60 -10.14
C ARG A 33 -7.20 -1.55 -9.07
N ILE A 34 -7.57 -1.03 -7.90
CA ILE A 34 -8.17 -1.81 -6.81
C ILE A 34 -9.57 -2.31 -7.18
N GLN A 35 -10.40 -1.46 -7.79
CA GLN A 35 -11.73 -1.83 -8.29
C GLN A 35 -11.62 -2.98 -9.30
N THR A 36 -10.70 -2.88 -10.26
CA THR A 36 -10.43 -3.92 -11.26
C THR A 36 -10.03 -5.25 -10.60
N ALA A 37 -9.16 -5.19 -9.58
CA ALA A 37 -8.73 -6.39 -8.85
C ALA A 37 -9.88 -7.03 -8.07
N ARG A 38 -10.71 -6.23 -7.39
CA ARG A 38 -11.87 -6.70 -6.61
C ARG A 38 -12.99 -7.25 -7.49
N ALA A 39 -13.11 -6.74 -8.72
CA ALA A 39 -14.02 -7.28 -9.74
C ALA A 39 -13.55 -8.62 -10.34
N GLY A 40 -12.38 -9.13 -9.96
CA GLY A 40 -11.82 -10.37 -10.50
C GLY A 40 -11.35 -10.25 -11.96
N LEU A 41 -11.15 -9.03 -12.45
CA LEU A 41 -10.75 -8.75 -13.83
C LEU A 41 -9.22 -8.78 -14.04
N GLY A 42 -8.44 -9.06 -12.98
CA GLY A 42 -6.99 -9.16 -13.01
C GLY A 42 -6.47 -10.61 -12.98
N ASP A 43 -5.20 -10.81 -13.32
CA ASP A 43 -4.54 -12.11 -13.18
C ASP A 43 -4.39 -12.46 -11.67
N PRO A 44 -4.96 -13.58 -11.18
CA PRO A 44 -4.90 -13.96 -9.78
C PRO A 44 -3.48 -14.29 -9.28
N ARG A 45 -2.52 -14.49 -10.19
CA ARG A 45 -1.10 -14.74 -9.85
C ARG A 45 -0.31 -13.45 -9.62
N LYS A 46 -0.90 -12.28 -9.90
CA LYS A 46 -0.24 -10.98 -9.75
C LYS A 46 -0.76 -10.24 -8.52
N PRO A 47 0.04 -9.35 -7.92
CA PRO A 47 -0.44 -8.47 -6.85
C PRO A 47 -1.67 -7.65 -7.27
N VAL A 48 -2.52 -7.36 -6.28
CA VAL A 48 -3.74 -6.53 -6.43
C VAL A 48 -3.43 -5.17 -7.06
N GLY A 49 -2.28 -4.59 -6.74
CA GLY A 49 -1.77 -3.36 -7.34
C GLY A 49 -0.29 -3.22 -7.04
N VAL A 50 0.45 -2.65 -7.99
CA VAL A 50 1.85 -2.26 -7.81
C VAL A 50 1.92 -0.81 -8.22
N PHE A 51 2.30 0.05 -7.27
CA PHE A 51 2.30 1.49 -7.44
C PHE A 51 3.67 2.04 -7.11
N MET A 52 4.12 3.02 -7.90
CA MET A 52 5.30 3.82 -7.58
C MET A 52 4.84 5.25 -7.36
N LEU A 53 4.84 5.69 -6.10
CA LEU A 53 4.50 7.06 -5.75
C LEU A 53 5.78 7.90 -5.79
N ALA A 54 5.86 8.81 -6.75
CA ALA A 54 7.01 9.68 -6.96
C ALA A 54 6.62 11.15 -6.80
N GLY A 55 7.52 11.95 -6.22
CA GLY A 55 7.31 13.39 -6.03
C GLY A 55 8.10 13.97 -4.86
N PRO A 56 8.07 15.30 -4.66
CA PRO A 56 8.75 15.99 -3.57
C PRO A 56 8.38 15.48 -2.18
N SER A 57 9.18 15.80 -1.15
CA SER A 57 8.80 15.49 0.23
C SER A 57 7.50 16.22 0.60
N GLY A 58 6.67 15.61 1.45
CA GLY A 58 5.44 16.22 1.96
C GLY A 58 4.20 16.16 1.03
N VAL A 59 4.30 15.63 -0.20
CA VAL A 59 3.15 15.55 -1.13
C VAL A 59 2.15 14.41 -0.84
N GLY A 60 2.34 13.66 0.24
CA GLY A 60 1.39 12.60 0.66
C GLY A 60 1.68 11.19 0.15
N LYS A 61 2.92 10.88 -0.28
CA LYS A 61 3.31 9.51 -0.71
C LYS A 61 3.08 8.45 0.37
N THR A 62 3.70 8.65 1.54
CA THR A 62 3.55 7.75 2.70
C THR A 62 2.12 7.75 3.23
N GLU A 63 1.51 8.93 3.27
CA GLU A 63 0.11 9.10 3.70
C GLU A 63 -0.87 8.32 2.83
N THR A 64 -0.64 8.26 1.52
CA THR A 64 -1.46 7.47 0.59
C THR A 64 -1.41 5.99 0.92
N ALA A 65 -0.23 5.45 1.27
CA ALA A 65 -0.09 4.05 1.65
C ALA A 65 -0.83 3.73 2.97
N LEU A 66 -0.73 4.62 3.97
CA LEU A 66 -1.43 4.50 5.24
C LEU A 66 -2.95 4.59 5.07
N ALA A 67 -3.42 5.60 4.34
CA ALA A 67 -4.84 5.79 4.04
C ALA A 67 -5.41 4.60 3.25
N LEU A 68 -4.64 4.00 2.34
CA LEU A 68 -5.03 2.80 1.60
C LEU A 68 -5.13 1.58 2.52
N ALA A 69 -4.18 1.42 3.45
CA ALA A 69 -4.19 0.34 4.43
C ALA A 69 -5.43 0.42 5.33
N GLU A 70 -5.74 1.62 5.83
CA GLU A 70 -6.93 1.87 6.62
C GLU A 70 -8.22 1.62 5.82
N ALA A 71 -8.32 2.15 4.60
CA ALA A 71 -9.54 2.11 3.81
C ALA A 71 -9.93 0.71 3.36
N ILE A 72 -8.96 -0.17 3.06
CA ILE A 72 -9.21 -1.49 2.47
C ILE A 72 -9.01 -2.62 3.48
N TYR A 73 -8.07 -2.47 4.41
CA TYR A 73 -7.68 -3.56 5.31
C TYR A 73 -8.09 -3.29 6.76
N GLY A 74 -8.77 -2.17 7.06
CA GLY A 74 -9.32 -1.90 8.38
C GLY A 74 -8.31 -1.40 9.41
N GLY A 75 -7.15 -0.91 8.95
CA GLY A 75 -6.24 -0.15 9.80
C GLY A 75 -4.80 -0.09 9.29
N GLU A 76 -4.07 0.92 9.74
CA GLU A 76 -2.67 1.15 9.39
C GLU A 76 -1.74 0.04 9.88
N GLN A 77 -2.14 -0.69 10.94
CA GLN A 77 -1.40 -1.86 11.46
C GLN A 77 -1.31 -3.01 10.46
N ASN A 78 -2.16 -3.03 9.43
CA ASN A 78 -2.14 -4.03 8.36
C ASN A 78 -1.18 -3.63 7.22
N LEU A 79 -0.49 -2.50 7.35
CA LEU A 79 0.59 -2.11 6.47
C LEU A 79 1.88 -2.79 6.90
N VAL A 80 2.39 -3.67 6.05
CA VAL A 80 3.80 -4.08 6.09
C VAL A 80 4.57 -3.09 5.25
N THR A 81 5.44 -2.33 5.89
CA THR A 81 6.32 -1.43 5.16
C THR A 81 7.70 -2.07 4.99
N ILE A 82 8.60 -1.47 4.21
CA ILE A 82 10.03 -1.84 4.15
C ILE A 82 10.83 -0.53 4.08
N ASN A 83 11.65 -0.22 5.08
CA ASN A 83 12.48 0.99 5.05
C ASN A 83 13.69 0.75 4.13
N MET A 84 13.62 1.27 2.90
CA MET A 84 14.67 1.05 1.90
C MET A 84 16.01 1.68 2.26
N SER A 85 16.04 2.64 3.19
CA SER A 85 17.30 3.22 3.67
C SER A 85 18.14 2.22 4.47
N GLU A 86 17.52 1.19 5.04
CA GLU A 86 18.19 0.11 5.77
C GLU A 86 18.82 -0.94 4.81
N PHE A 87 18.47 -0.89 3.52
CA PHE A 87 18.88 -1.85 2.49
C PHE A 87 19.86 -1.26 1.46
N GLN A 88 20.63 -0.23 1.84
CA GLN A 88 21.59 0.43 0.95
C GLN A 88 22.83 -0.44 0.64
N GLU A 89 23.17 -1.38 1.52
CA GLU A 89 24.36 -2.22 1.40
C GLU A 89 24.02 -3.64 0.92
N ALA A 90 24.82 -4.20 0.01
CA ALA A 90 24.49 -5.48 -0.65
C ALA A 90 24.27 -6.65 0.32
N HIS A 91 24.86 -6.60 1.53
CA HIS A 91 24.75 -7.63 2.55
C HIS A 91 23.57 -7.41 3.52
N THR A 92 22.88 -6.28 3.49
CA THR A 92 21.64 -6.09 4.27
C THR A 92 20.42 -6.65 3.54
N VAL A 93 20.52 -6.96 2.24
CA VAL A 93 19.43 -7.59 1.47
C VAL A 93 19.06 -8.99 2.00
N SER A 94 19.98 -9.69 2.68
CA SER A 94 19.71 -11.02 3.24
C SER A 94 18.68 -11.01 4.38
N THR A 95 18.49 -9.90 5.10
CA THR A 95 17.43 -9.82 6.13
C THR A 95 16.04 -9.73 5.50
N LEU A 96 15.91 -9.17 4.29
CA LEU A 96 14.63 -9.13 3.56
C LEU A 96 14.21 -10.51 3.04
N LYS A 97 15.19 -11.35 2.68
CA LYS A 97 14.95 -12.73 2.23
C LYS A 97 14.74 -13.71 3.41
N GLY A 98 14.99 -13.24 4.64
CA GLY A 98 15.12 -14.04 5.84
C GLY A 98 16.56 -14.55 6.03
N ALA A 99 17.13 -14.28 7.21
CA ALA A 99 18.31 -15.00 7.68
C ALA A 99 17.94 -16.48 7.93
N PRO A 100 18.90 -17.42 7.88
CA PRO A 100 18.68 -18.81 8.30
C PRO A 100 18.00 -18.85 9.69
N PRO A 101 17.18 -19.87 10.00
CA PRO A 101 16.09 -19.87 11.01
C PRO A 101 16.46 -19.59 12.50
N ALA A 102 17.66 -19.10 12.81
CA ALA A 102 18.14 -18.87 14.16
C ALA A 102 18.09 -17.40 14.66
N MET A 103 17.68 -16.41 13.85
CA MET A 103 17.58 -15.01 14.28
C MET A 103 16.26 -14.35 13.84
N TRP A 104 15.34 -14.15 14.77
CA TRP A 104 14.17 -13.29 14.58
C TRP A 104 14.44 -11.90 15.15
N ALA A 105 14.39 -10.87 14.29
CA ALA A 105 14.19 -9.49 14.70
C ALA A 105 12.90 -8.99 14.06
N MET A 106 11.98 -8.49 14.88
CA MET A 106 10.74 -7.86 14.41
C MET A 106 11.08 -6.54 13.73
N ALA A 107 11.00 -6.49 12.40
CA ALA A 107 11.03 -5.24 11.66
C ALA A 107 9.62 -4.64 11.66
N ARG A 108 9.46 -3.53 12.39
CA ARG A 108 8.32 -2.62 12.29
C ARG A 108 8.69 -1.57 11.25
N VAL A 109 7.73 -1.19 10.42
CA VAL A 109 8.13 -0.62 9.15
C VAL A 109 7.35 0.63 8.76
N VAL A 110 8.07 1.61 8.22
CA VAL A 110 7.58 2.91 7.75
C VAL A 110 8.22 3.24 6.40
N CYS A 111 7.45 3.89 5.50
CA CYS A 111 7.85 4.22 4.12
C CYS A 111 8.89 5.34 4.11
#